data_AF-K9PRT3-F1
#
_entry.id   AF-K9PRT3-F1
#
_cell.length_a   1.000
_cell.length_b   1.000
_cell.length_c   1.000
_cell.angle_alpha   90.00
_cell.angle_beta   90.00
_cell.angle_gamma   90.00
#
_symmetry.space_group_name_H-M   'P 1'
#
loop_
_entity.id
_entity.type
_entity.pdbx_description
1 polymer ?
#
loop_
_entity_poly.entity_id
_entity_poly.type
_entity_poly.pdbx_seq_one_letter_code
_entity_poly.pdbx_strand_id
1 'polypeptide(L)'
;MSNIVIQMLLIGLVAGVAGGMFGIGGGAIMVPAMVLFMGLDQKFATGTSIAAQILPIGILGAAVYYRNGNLNIKYAVLIAAGLIVGNLFGALFANQPFISSETMKKLYGIFLLLLGARYLINN
;
A
#
# COMPACT_ATOMS: atom_id res chain seq x y z
N MET A 1 -2.60 10.85 -23.69
CA MET A 1 -1.59 9.93 -23.11
C MET A 1 -0.62 10.63 -22.16
N SER A 2 -0.14 11.84 -22.46
CA SER A 2 0.73 12.63 -21.56
C SER A 2 0.18 12.82 -20.15
N ASN A 3 -1.12 13.15 -20.02
CA ASN A 3 -1.74 13.45 -18.73
C ASN A 3 -1.75 12.26 -17.76
N ILE A 4 -2.00 11.04 -18.26
CA ILE A 4 -2.05 9.83 -17.42
C ILE A 4 -0.66 9.49 -16.88
N VAL A 5 0.38 9.61 -17.70
CA VAL A 5 1.76 9.36 -17.28
C VAL A 5 2.16 10.34 -16.17
N ILE A 6 1.85 11.62 -16.35
CA ILE A 6 2.12 12.65 -15.33
C ILE A 6 1.36 12.35 -14.04
N GLN A 7 0.08 11.97 -14.12
CA GLN A 7 -0.72 11.58 -12.94
C GLN A 7 -0.10 10.39 -12.20
N MET A 8 0.32 9.34 -12.91
CA MET A 8 0.95 8.16 -12.30
C MET A 8 2.28 8.51 -11.63
N LEU A 9 3.10 9.36 -12.27
CA LEU A 9 4.36 9.83 -11.68
C LEU A 9 4.12 10.66 -10.41
N LEU A 10 3.13 11.57 -10.43
CA LEU A 10 2.77 12.37 -9.25
C LEU A 10 2.23 11.50 -8.12
N ILE A 11 1.35 10.55 -8.43
CA ILE A 11 0.84 9.58 -7.45
C ILE A 11 2.01 8.79 -6.83
N GLY A 12 2.94 8.30 -7.66
CA GLY A 12 4.12 7.57 -7.20
C GLY A 12 5.03 8.42 -6.33
N LEU A 13 5.24 9.70 -6.67
CA LEU A 13 6.05 10.63 -5.89
C LEU A 13 5.46 10.86 -4.49
N VAL A 14 4.17 11.22 -4.43
CA VAL A 14 3.48 11.50 -3.16
C VAL A 14 3.40 10.23 -2.32
N ALA A 15 3.06 9.10 -2.93
CA ALA A 15 3.03 7.81 -2.25
C ALA A 15 4.42 7.37 -1.75
N GLY A 16 5.49 7.66 -2.49
CA GLY A 16 6.86 7.38 -2.10
C GLY A 16 7.31 8.21 -0.89
N VAL A 17 7.02 9.51 -0.88
CA VAL A 17 7.27 10.39 0.28
C VAL A 17 6.52 9.88 1.51
N ALA A 18 5.21 9.64 1.39
CA ALA A 18 4.40 9.12 2.49
C ALA A 18 4.86 7.72 2.94
N GLY A 19 5.24 6.85 2.00
CA GLY A 19 5.76 5.51 2.27
C GLY A 19 7.08 5.54 3.04
N GLY A 20 8.00 6.46 2.71
CA GLY A 20 9.26 6.64 3.44
C GLY A 20 9.08 7.26 4.83
N MET A 21 8.19 8.24 4.95
CA MET A 21 7.92 8.94 6.23
C MET A 21 7.16 8.08 7.23
N PHE A 22 6.10 7.40 6.79
CA PHE A 22 5.16 6.69 7.67
C PHE A 22 5.32 5.17 7.64
N GLY A 23 6.12 4.61 6.73
CA GLY A 23 6.29 3.17 6.58
C GLY A 23 5.07 2.43 6.01
N ILE A 24 4.06 3.14 5.49
CA ILE A 24 2.78 2.58 5.03
C ILE A 24 2.82 1.88 3.66
N GLY A 25 4.01 1.76 3.04
CA GLY A 25 4.19 1.14 1.72
C GLY A 25 3.61 1.93 0.54
N GLY A 26 3.03 3.11 0.73
CA GLY A 26 2.51 3.97 -0.35
C GLY A 26 1.19 3.49 -0.98
N GLY A 27 0.81 2.22 -0.83
CA GLY A 27 -0.48 1.68 -1.31
C GLY A 27 -1.69 2.42 -0.71
N ALA A 28 -1.57 2.84 0.55
CA ALA A 28 -2.50 3.72 1.27
C ALA A 28 -2.88 5.01 0.50
N ILE A 29 -1.96 5.51 -0.33
CA ILE A 29 -2.13 6.73 -1.13
C ILE A 29 -2.45 6.37 -2.59
N MET A 30 -1.72 5.42 -3.17
CA MET A 30 -1.86 5.05 -4.58
C MET A 30 -3.27 4.51 -4.92
N VAL A 31 -3.82 3.65 -4.06
CA VAL A 31 -5.11 3.00 -4.33
C VAL A 31 -6.26 4.01 -4.32
N PRO A 32 -6.46 4.84 -3.28
CA PRO A 32 -7.47 5.90 -3.32
C PRO A 32 -7.25 6.88 -4.46
N ALA A 33 -5.99 7.22 -4.79
CA ALA A 33 -5.75 8.18 -5.84
C ALA A 33 -6.20 7.68 -7.21
N MET A 34 -5.88 6.42 -7.53
CA MET A 34 -6.33 5.77 -8.76
C MET A 34 -7.86 5.59 -8.79
N VAL A 35 -8.47 5.21 -7.67
CA VAL A 35 -9.91 4.89 -7.63
C VAL A 35 -10.76 6.16 -7.61
N LEU A 36 -10.39 7.17 -6.83
CA LEU A 36 -11.20 8.37 -6.61
C LEU A 36 -10.93 9.47 -7.64
N PHE A 37 -9.66 9.68 -8.03
CA PHE A 37 -9.32 10.75 -8.98
C PHE A 37 -9.26 10.26 -10.44
N MET A 38 -8.97 8.98 -10.67
CA MET A 38 -8.86 8.42 -12.03
C MET A 38 -10.02 7.48 -12.39
N GLY A 39 -10.93 7.19 -11.45
CA GLY A 39 -12.09 6.33 -11.68
C GLY A 39 -11.74 4.88 -11.97
N LEU A 40 -10.54 4.43 -11.60
CA LEU A 40 -10.10 3.06 -11.85
C LEU A 40 -10.80 2.07 -10.91
N ASP A 41 -10.94 0.84 -11.38
CA ASP A 41 -11.47 -0.25 -10.57
C ASP A 41 -10.60 -0.52 -9.34
N GLN A 42 -11.23 -0.82 -8.20
CA GLN A 42 -10.53 -1.04 -6.93
C GLN A 42 -9.54 -2.20 -6.99
N LYS A 43 -9.92 -3.33 -7.62
CA LYS A 43 -9.02 -4.50 -7.72
C LYS A 43 -7.87 -4.20 -8.66
N PHE A 44 -8.14 -3.55 -9.80
CA PHE A 44 -7.11 -3.08 -10.72
C PHE A 44 -6.10 -2.16 -10.01
N ALA A 45 -6.58 -1.09 -9.36
CA ALA A 45 -5.75 -0.15 -8.62
C ALA A 45 -4.93 -0.84 -7.52
N THR A 46 -5.53 -1.79 -6.79
CA THR A 46 -4.85 -2.57 -5.76
C THR A 46 -3.70 -3.38 -6.37
N GLY A 47 -3.97 -4.14 -7.44
CA GLY A 47 -2.95 -4.94 -8.12
C GLY A 47 -1.80 -4.09 -8.68
N THR A 48 -2.13 -2.98 -9.35
CA THR A 48 -1.12 -2.02 -9.84
C THR A 48 -0.28 -1.44 -8.72
N SER A 49 -0.90 -1.09 -7.59
CA SER A 49 -0.18 -0.55 -6.43
C SER A 49 0.77 -1.57 -5.80
N ILE A 50 0.39 -2.85 -5.74
CA ILE A 50 1.25 -3.92 -5.21
C ILE A 50 2.45 -4.07 -6.13
N ALA A 51 2.23 -4.14 -7.45
CA ALA A 51 3.32 -4.26 -8.43
C ALA A 51 4.30 -3.07 -8.34
N ALA A 52 3.79 -1.84 -8.20
CA ALA A 52 4.60 -0.64 -8.07
C ALA A 52 5.48 -0.62 -6.79
N GLN A 53 5.08 -1.31 -5.72
CA GLN A 53 5.79 -1.34 -4.44
C GLN A 53 7.00 -2.29 -4.43
N ILE A 54 7.02 -3.31 -5.29
CA ILE A 54 8.00 -4.40 -5.23
C ILE A 54 9.44 -3.92 -5.41
N LEU A 55 9.70 -3.02 -6.35
CA LEU A 55 11.07 -2.65 -6.73
C LEU A 55 11.71 -1.53 -5.88
N PRO A 56 11.11 -0.34 -5.71
CA PRO A 56 11.85 0.82 -5.22
C PRO A 56 11.69 1.07 -3.71
N ILE A 57 10.50 0.88 -3.15
CA ILE A 57 10.12 1.50 -1.88
C ILE A 57 10.71 0.74 -0.69
N GLY A 58 10.55 -0.58 -0.66
CA GLY A 58 10.97 -1.40 0.47
C GLY A 58 12.47 -1.39 0.70
N ILE A 59 13.26 -1.55 -0.37
CA ILE A 59 14.72 -1.67 -0.28
C ILE A 59 15.37 -0.32 0.05
N LEU A 60 15.00 0.76 -0.66
CA LEU A 60 15.60 2.07 -0.43
C LEU A 60 15.25 2.62 0.95
N GLY A 61 13.98 2.47 1.37
CA GLY A 61 13.55 2.85 2.71
C GLY A 61 14.29 2.06 3.79
N ALA A 62 14.29 0.72 3.69
CA ALA A 62 14.98 -0.14 4.65
C ALA A 62 16.48 0.17 4.73
N ALA A 63 17.15 0.48 3.62
CA ALA A 63 18.56 0.86 3.62
C ALA A 63 18.82 2.14 4.43
N VAL A 64 17.96 3.16 4.30
CA VAL A 64 18.07 4.40 5.08
C VAL A 64 17.81 4.13 6.56
N TYR A 65 16.75 3.40 6.91
CA TYR A 65 16.45 3.05 8.31
C TYR A 65 17.54 2.17 8.94
N TYR A 66 18.13 1.24 8.17
CA TYR A 66 19.26 0.42 8.61
C TYR A 66 20.49 1.26 8.92
N ARG A 67 20.86 2.17 8.02
CA ARG A 67 22.01 3.06 8.21
C ARG A 67 21.86 3.97 9.43
N ASN A 68 20.61 4.30 9.79
CA ASN A 68 20.30 5.12 10.96
C ASN A 68 20.09 4.30 12.25
N GLY A 69 20.33 2.98 12.24
CA GLY A 69 20.15 2.11 13.41
C GLY A 69 18.69 1.84 13.79
N ASN A 70 17.74 2.24 12.95
CA ASN A 70 16.29 2.15 13.19
C ASN A 70 15.66 0.90 12.52
N LEU A 71 16.45 -0.15 12.27
CA LEU A 71 15.97 -1.39 11.65
C LEU A 71 16.43 -2.61 12.45
N ASN A 72 15.46 -3.40 12.92
CA ASN A 72 15.73 -4.75 13.43
C ASN A 72 15.53 -5.78 12.32
N ILE A 73 16.63 -6.32 11.79
CA ILE A 73 16.61 -7.30 10.69
C ILE A 73 15.85 -8.58 11.07
N LYS A 74 15.99 -9.06 12.31
CA LYS A 74 15.30 -10.27 12.77
C LYS A 74 13.77 -10.08 12.73
N TYR A 75 13.28 -8.95 13.22
CA TYR A 75 11.85 -8.64 13.18
C TYR A 75 11.36 -8.47 11.74
N ALA A 76 12.15 -7.79 10.88
CA ALA A 76 11.82 -7.62 9.48
C ALA A 76 11.65 -8.96 8.74
N VAL A 77 12.55 -9.94 8.98
CA VAL A 77 12.47 -11.27 8.37
C VAL A 77 11.25 -12.06 8.85
N LEU A 78 10.94 -12.03 10.15
CA LEU A 78 9.75 -12.71 10.69
C LEU A 78 8.45 -12.12 10.13
N ILE A 79 8.37 -10.80 10.04
CA ILE A 79 7.24 -10.10 9.43
C ILE A 79 7.15 -10.45 7.94
N ALA A 80 8.28 -10.46 7.22
CA ALA A 80 8.31 -10.81 5.80
C ALA A 80 7.78 -12.23 5.52
N ALA A 81 8.10 -13.21 6.37
CA ALA A 81 7.56 -14.55 6.27
C ALA A 81 6.03 -14.57 6.40
N GLY A 82 5.49 -13.83 7.38
CA GLY A 82 4.04 -13.67 7.52
C GLY A 82 3.38 -12.93 6.35
N LEU A 83 4.06 -11.90 5.81
CA LEU A 83 3.59 -11.13 4.66
C LEU A 83 3.47 -11.99 3.40
N ILE A 84 4.39 -12.92 3.15
CA ILE A 84 4.31 -13.81 1.98
C ILE A 84 3.01 -14.60 2.01
N VAL A 85 2.71 -15.22 3.15
CA VAL A 85 1.51 -16.04 3.34
C VAL A 85 0.25 -15.17 3.30
N GLY A 86 0.22 -14.09 4.07
CA GLY A 86 -0.94 -13.21 4.18
C GLY A 86 -1.28 -12.51 2.86
N ASN A 87 -0.27 -12.05 2.11
CA ASN A 87 -0.48 -11.38 0.83
C ASN A 87 -0.98 -12.36 -0.24
N LEU A 88 -0.45 -13.58 -0.28
CA LEU A 88 -0.90 -14.62 -1.21
C LEU A 88 -2.39 -14.93 -0.97
N PHE A 89 -2.77 -15.28 0.26
CA PHE A 89 -4.15 -15.59 0.58
C PHE A 89 -5.08 -14.39 0.43
N GLY A 90 -4.64 -13.20 0.83
CA GLY A 90 -5.40 -11.96 0.66
C GLY A 90 -5.68 -11.65 -0.81
N ALA A 91 -4.68 -11.77 -1.69
CA ALA A 91 -4.84 -11.55 -3.13
C ALA A 91 -5.75 -12.61 -3.77
N LEU A 92 -5.60 -13.88 -3.39
CA LEU A 92 -6.47 -14.96 -3.87
C LEU A 92 -7.93 -14.75 -3.44
N PHE A 93 -8.15 -14.35 -2.19
CA PHE A 93 -9.49 -14.08 -1.66
C PHE A 93 -10.12 -12.85 -2.33
N ALA A 94 -9.39 -11.74 -2.42
CA ALA A 94 -9.86 -10.50 -3.05
C ALA A 94 -10.30 -10.68 -4.51
N ASN A 95 -9.71 -11.65 -5.23
CA ASN A 95 -10.04 -11.94 -6.62
C ASN A 95 -11.13 -13.01 -6.81
N GLN A 96 -11.77 -13.48 -5.73
CA GLN A 96 -12.90 -14.39 -5.86
C GLN A 96 -14.12 -13.72 -6.53
N PRO A 97 -14.95 -14.49 -7.28
CA PRO A 97 -16.09 -13.94 -8.03
C PRO A 97 -17.15 -13.26 -7.15
N PHE A 98 -17.33 -13.72 -5.91
CA PHE A 98 -18.32 -13.20 -4.97
C PHE A 98 -17.88 -11.91 -4.27
N ILE A 99 -16.60 -11.50 -4.40
CA ILE A 99 -16.10 -10.26 -3.81
C ILE A 99 -16.11 -9.18 -4.88
N SER A 100 -17.00 -8.20 -4.76
CA SER A 100 -17.04 -7.06 -5.68
C SER A 100 -15.93 -6.05 -5.37
N SER A 101 -15.54 -5.26 -6.37
CA SER A 101 -14.63 -4.13 -6.19
C SER A 101 -15.20 -3.07 -5.25
N GLU A 102 -16.53 -2.91 -5.21
CA GLU A 102 -17.19 -2.02 -4.26
C GLU A 102 -17.03 -2.52 -2.82
N THR A 103 -17.18 -3.83 -2.60
CA THR A 103 -16.92 -4.46 -1.30
C THR A 103 -15.46 -4.23 -0.88
N MET A 104 -14.50 -4.45 -1.79
CA MET A 104 -13.09 -4.16 -1.52
C MET A 104 -12.86 -2.69 -1.15
N LYS A 105 -13.50 -1.76 -1.87
CA LYS A 105 -13.39 -0.31 -1.60
C LYS A 105 -13.95 0.04 -0.22
N LYS A 106 -15.11 -0.51 0.15
CA LYS A 106 -15.73 -0.32 1.48
C LYS A 106 -14.86 -0.91 2.59
N LEU A 107 -14.40 -2.15 2.44
CA LEU A 107 -13.50 -2.81 3.41
C LEU A 107 -12.21 -2.00 3.60
N TYR A 108 -11.63 -1.52 2.50
CA TYR A 108 -10.45 -0.68 2.53
C TYR A 108 -10.69 0.65 3.26
N GLY A 109 -11.81 1.33 2.96
CA GLY A 109 -12.20 2.55 3.66
C GLY A 109 -12.41 2.34 5.17
N ILE A 110 -13.10 1.28 5.56
CA ILE A 110 -13.30 0.90 6.98
C ILE A 110 -11.95 0.63 7.65
N PHE A 111 -11.06 -0.12 6.99
CA PHE A 111 -9.72 -0.39 7.49
C PHE A 111 -8.94 0.91 7.75
N LEU A 112 -8.94 1.84 6.79
CA LEU A 112 -8.28 3.14 6.95
C LEU A 112 -8.89 3.99 8.08
N LEU A 113 -10.23 4.00 8.20
CA LEU A 113 -10.91 4.71 9.29
C LEU A 113 -10.54 4.13 10.66
N LEU A 114 -10.56 2.81 10.81
CA LEU A 114 -10.18 2.14 12.06
C LEU A 114 -8.71 2.40 12.41
N LEU A 115 -7.82 2.31 11.43
CA LEU A 115 -6.39 2.57 11.63
C LEU A 115 -6.16 4.03 12.03
N GLY A 116 -6.73 4.99 11.29
CA GLY A 116 -6.63 6.41 11.60
C GLY A 116 -7.20 6.74 12.99
N ALA A 117 -8.40 6.24 13.31
CA ALA A 117 -9.00 6.42 14.62
C ALA A 117 -8.11 5.82 15.72
N ARG A 118 -7.55 4.63 15.51
CA ARG A 118 -6.69 3.97 16.51
C ARG A 118 -5.38 4.73 16.75
N TYR A 119 -4.78 5.30 15.71
CA TYR A 119 -3.60 6.17 15.82
C TYR A 119 -3.88 7.46 16.60
N LEU A 120 -5.12 7.96 16.56
CA LEU A 120 -5.53 9.18 17.28
C LEU A 120 -6.02 8.93 18.70
N ILE A 121 -6.63 7.77 18.93
CA ILE A 121 -7.34 7.45 20.19
C ILE A 121 -6.40 6.82 21.24
N ASN A 122 -5.10 6.69 20.98
CA ASN A 122 -4.21 6.03 21.93
C ASN A 122 -2.94 6.83 22.29
N ASN A 123 -2.79 7.04 23.61
CA ASN A 123 -1.54 7.21 24.35
C ASN A 123 -0.56 6.06 24.09
#